data_AF-A0A5C8WS48-F1
#
_entry.id   AF-A0A5C8WS48-F1
#
_cell.length_a   1.000
_cell.length_b   1.000
_cell.length_c   1.000
_cell.angle_alpha   90.00
_cell.angle_beta   90.00
_cell.angle_gamma   90.00
#
_symmetry.space_group_name_H-M   'P 1'
#
loop_
_entity.id
_entity.type
_entity.pdbx_description
1 polymer ?
#
loop_
_entity_poly.entity_id
_entity_poly.type
_entity_poly.pdbx_seq_one_letter_code
_entity_poly.pdbx_strand_id
1 'polypeptide(L)'
;MRAYAEALSKGKASIRLRIVPYGGVRESAEALRDGKADLAVVRPDVSMPRNGLTLAVLREQATFVVAPRQAGIDGFPALAGKRLGILASRKADHALVRSLVERHGLDLRTDVPEGDVPGRTVALVPVEEGDLGRFLSEGRIAAVILLTTPTSAAAQRIVGIVRGEDANGEATLFGAPDAASTLARLPRLQAVTIPAGLYDGQPRLPAEDVPTVGSSYRLMARSTLSRSVAAEVTQHLFEMRTLLSEAAPAAEDVTHPAYDTTVGATSARLPIHPGAIDYYEREQESFIERYESWIYLVAILGGGLGSVAAWLRQRVGRVRRERIEVATLRLLEIRSNARNATDRVRLEAMAGETDDLAASIARHAMRRTSEPRTLAAATLAVDAARSTIARRLGRPMDAGATADRCGEGA
;
A
#
# COMPACT_ATOMS: atom_id res chain seq x y z
N MET A 1 -13.35 14.69 21.20
CA MET A 1 -14.60 15.06 20.48
C MET A 1 -15.05 16.51 20.68
N ARG A 2 -15.23 17.03 21.91
CA ARG A 2 -15.59 18.45 22.10
C ARG A 2 -14.55 19.41 21.49
N ALA A 3 -13.27 19.20 21.83
CA ALA A 3 -12.15 19.92 21.22
C ALA A 3 -12.18 19.84 19.68
N TYR A 4 -12.52 18.68 19.13
CA TYR A 4 -12.63 18.48 17.68
C TYR A 4 -13.76 19.31 17.06
N ALA A 5 -14.96 19.29 17.66
CA ALA A 5 -16.08 20.11 17.21
C ALA A 5 -15.75 21.62 17.26
N GLU A 6 -15.04 22.05 18.29
CA GLU A 6 -14.62 23.44 18.46
C GLU A 6 -13.55 23.84 17.43
N ALA A 7 -12.55 23.00 17.19
CA ALA A 7 -11.50 23.22 16.20
C ALA A 7 -12.07 23.35 14.78
N LEU A 8 -13.01 22.47 14.39
CA LEU A 8 -13.71 22.57 13.11
C LEU A 8 -14.48 23.89 12.97
N SER A 9 -15.17 24.31 14.04
CA SER A 9 -15.93 25.57 14.06
C SER A 9 -15.00 26.79 13.92
N LYS A 10 -13.90 26.81 14.69
CA LYS A 10 -12.88 27.89 14.65
C LYS A 10 -12.18 27.96 13.29
N GLY A 11 -11.85 26.80 12.71
CA GLY A 11 -11.23 26.67 11.40
C GLY A 11 -12.18 26.95 10.22
N LYS A 12 -13.47 27.23 10.48
CA LYS A 12 -14.51 27.40 9.45
C LYS A 12 -14.54 26.23 8.44
N ALA A 13 -14.33 25.01 8.93
CA ALA A 13 -14.39 23.82 8.10
C ALA A 13 -15.77 23.65 7.45
N SER A 14 -15.83 22.93 6.33
CA SER A 14 -17.08 22.62 5.62
C SER A 14 -18.02 21.74 6.42
N ILE A 15 -17.49 20.95 7.36
CA ILE A 15 -18.26 20.14 8.31
C ILE A 15 -18.41 20.81 9.68
N ARG A 16 -19.54 20.56 10.35
CA ARG A 16 -19.80 20.96 11.74
C ARG A 16 -20.24 19.77 12.57
N LEU A 17 -19.66 19.61 13.74
CA LEU A 17 -20.03 18.56 14.68
C LEU A 17 -20.91 19.13 15.81
N ARG A 18 -22.11 18.56 15.97
CA ARG A 18 -22.97 18.83 17.12
C ARG A 18 -22.81 17.71 18.15
N ILE A 19 -22.29 18.05 19.33
CA ILE A 19 -22.08 17.08 20.40
C ILE A 19 -23.40 16.76 21.10
N VAL A 20 -23.78 15.48 21.12
CA VAL A 20 -24.91 14.97 21.89
C VAL A 20 -24.35 14.09 23.03
N PRO A 21 -24.46 14.51 24.29
CA PRO A 21 -23.93 13.74 25.41
C PRO A 21 -24.83 12.54 25.74
N TYR A 22 -24.21 11.40 26.06
CA TYR A 22 -24.87 10.20 26.58
C TYR A 22 -24.15 9.70 27.84
N GLY A 23 -24.83 8.88 28.64
CA GLY A 23 -24.30 8.36 29.91
C GLY A 23 -23.11 7.39 29.75
N GLY A 24 -22.88 6.85 28.54
CA GLY A 24 -21.81 5.91 28.28
C GLY A 24 -21.67 5.52 26.81
N VAL A 25 -20.70 4.64 26.56
CA VAL A 25 -20.39 4.10 25.23
C VAL A 25 -21.47 3.15 24.69
N ARG A 26 -22.27 2.53 25.58
CA ARG A 26 -23.38 1.67 25.18
C ARG A 26 -24.50 2.51 24.56
N GLU A 27 -24.91 3.56 25.26
CA GLU A 27 -25.92 4.51 24.85
C GLU A 27 -25.49 5.27 23.59
N SER A 28 -24.19 5.61 23.48
CA SER A 28 -23.62 6.22 22.27
C SER A 28 -23.69 5.27 21.06
N ALA A 29 -23.39 3.99 21.25
CA ALA A 29 -23.51 2.98 20.20
C ALA A 29 -24.98 2.74 19.78
N GLU A 30 -25.90 2.73 20.74
CA GLU A 30 -27.34 2.63 20.47
C GLU A 30 -27.86 3.85 19.71
N ALA A 31 -27.41 5.07 20.04
CA ALA A 31 -27.75 6.27 19.29
C ALA A 31 -27.30 6.22 17.82
N LEU A 32 -26.11 5.67 17.54
CA LEU A 32 -25.63 5.43 16.18
C LEU A 32 -26.49 4.39 15.45
N ARG A 33 -26.83 3.30 16.16
CA ARG A 33 -27.69 2.22 15.63
C ARG A 33 -29.07 2.71 15.25
N ASP A 34 -29.69 3.50 16.14
CA ASP A 34 -31.05 4.00 15.97
C ASP A 34 -31.12 5.22 15.03
N GLY A 35 -29.98 5.66 14.45
CA GLY A 35 -29.92 6.81 13.54
C GLY A 35 -30.11 8.17 14.21
N LYS A 36 -30.02 8.23 15.55
CA LYS A 36 -30.11 9.48 16.34
C LYS A 36 -28.82 10.30 16.28
N ALA A 37 -27.71 9.68 15.88
CA ALA A 37 -26.43 10.32 15.64
C ALA A 37 -25.77 9.76 14.37
N ASP A 38 -25.05 10.61 13.65
CA ASP A 38 -24.31 10.20 12.45
C ASP A 38 -22.92 9.62 12.77
N LEU A 39 -22.34 10.08 13.88
CA LEU A 39 -21.06 9.66 14.43
C LEU A 39 -21.22 9.33 15.92
N ALA A 40 -20.49 8.33 16.41
CA ALA A 40 -20.45 8.01 17.84
C ALA A 40 -19.07 7.52 18.28
N VAL A 41 -18.74 7.80 19.53
CA VAL A 41 -17.62 7.14 20.23
C VAL A 41 -18.11 5.79 20.72
N VAL A 42 -17.55 4.72 20.18
CA VAL A 42 -18.01 3.35 20.42
C VAL A 42 -16.86 2.52 21.00
N ARG A 43 -17.21 1.65 21.93
CA ARG A 43 -16.39 0.54 22.40
C ARG A 43 -16.97 -0.77 21.88
N PRO A 44 -16.37 -1.39 20.85
CA PRO A 44 -16.95 -2.58 20.22
C PRO A 44 -17.19 -3.73 21.19
N ASP A 45 -16.30 -3.92 22.17
CA ASP A 45 -16.40 -4.93 23.23
C ASP A 45 -17.64 -4.78 24.10
N VAL A 46 -18.14 -3.54 24.29
CA VAL A 46 -19.34 -3.25 25.08
C VAL A 46 -20.60 -3.39 24.24
N SER A 47 -20.63 -2.73 23.07
CA SER A 47 -21.75 -2.74 22.14
C SER A 47 -21.27 -2.34 20.75
N MET A 48 -21.37 -3.27 19.80
CA MET A 48 -21.06 -3.01 18.39
C MET A 48 -22.36 -2.73 17.62
N PRO A 49 -22.56 -1.51 17.12
CA PRO A 49 -23.72 -1.19 16.29
C PRO A 49 -23.61 -1.90 14.92
N ARG A 50 -24.70 -2.54 14.48
CA ARG A 50 -24.74 -3.31 13.22
C ARG A 50 -24.51 -2.46 11.97
N ASN A 51 -24.80 -1.16 12.06
CA ASN A 51 -24.62 -0.17 11.02
C ASN A 51 -23.41 0.74 11.28
N GLY A 52 -22.54 0.44 12.24
CA GLY A 52 -21.37 1.27 12.55
C GLY A 52 -20.14 0.82 11.80
N LEU A 53 -19.47 1.77 11.15
CA LEU A 53 -18.18 1.58 10.47
C LEU A 53 -17.13 2.50 11.10
N THR A 54 -15.93 1.99 11.32
CA THR A 54 -14.83 2.71 11.97
C THR A 54 -14.33 3.83 11.05
N LEU A 55 -14.22 5.06 11.57
CA LEU A 55 -13.46 6.13 10.94
C LEU A 55 -12.02 6.14 11.46
N ALA A 56 -11.85 6.15 12.78
CA ALA A 56 -10.55 6.20 13.44
C ALA A 56 -10.57 5.46 14.78
N VAL A 57 -9.40 4.98 15.22
CA VAL A 57 -9.20 4.51 16.59
C VAL A 57 -8.81 5.73 17.43
N LEU A 58 -9.65 6.08 18.40
CA LEU A 58 -9.43 7.25 19.25
C LEU A 58 -8.47 6.98 20.39
N ARG A 59 -8.51 5.76 20.93
CA ARG A 59 -7.52 5.26 21.88
C ARG A 59 -7.55 3.74 21.95
N GLU A 60 -6.38 3.19 22.22
CA GLU A 60 -6.20 1.79 22.55
C GLU A 60 -5.99 1.65 24.06
N GLN A 61 -6.63 0.66 24.67
CA GLN A 61 -6.44 0.37 26.08
C GLN A 61 -5.88 -1.02 26.23
N ALA A 62 -4.87 -1.20 27.08
CA ALA A 62 -4.41 -2.50 27.50
C ALA A 62 -5.11 -2.89 28.81
N THR A 63 -5.31 -4.20 29.01
CA THR A 63 -5.71 -4.75 30.31
C THR A 63 -4.49 -5.35 30.98
N PHE A 64 -4.12 -4.89 32.17
CA PHE A 64 -2.99 -5.45 32.90
C PHE A 64 -3.19 -5.29 34.41
N VAL A 65 -2.54 -6.16 35.16
CA VAL A 65 -2.56 -6.16 36.62
C VAL A 65 -1.17 -5.77 37.11
N VAL A 66 -1.14 -4.95 38.16
CA VAL A 66 0.09 -4.52 38.82
C VAL A 66 -0.05 -4.80 40.31
N ALA A 67 0.98 -5.38 40.92
CA ALA A 67 1.01 -5.66 42.35
C ALA A 67 2.41 -5.37 42.93
N PRO A 68 2.51 -4.99 44.22
CA PRO A 68 3.81 -4.93 44.90
C PRO A 68 4.48 -6.30 44.87
N ARG A 69 5.82 -6.36 44.70
CA ARG A 69 6.53 -7.64 44.56
C ARG A 69 6.32 -8.55 45.77
N GLN A 70 6.34 -7.98 46.97
CA GLN A 70 6.05 -8.67 48.24
C GLN A 70 4.66 -9.33 48.33
N ALA A 71 3.69 -8.93 47.49
CA ALA A 71 2.35 -9.53 47.47
C ALA A 71 2.34 -10.94 46.86
N GLY A 72 3.40 -11.33 46.14
CA GLY A 72 3.52 -12.65 45.51
C GLY A 72 2.49 -12.91 44.40
N ILE A 73 1.99 -11.85 43.74
CA ILE A 73 0.99 -11.95 42.67
C ILE A 73 1.69 -11.73 41.33
N ASP A 74 1.95 -12.82 40.60
CA ASP A 74 2.65 -12.82 39.31
C ASP A 74 1.78 -13.29 38.13
N GLY A 75 0.50 -13.59 38.38
CA GLY A 75 -0.44 -14.01 37.36
C GLY A 75 -1.87 -14.08 37.87
N PHE A 76 -2.82 -14.37 36.97
CA PHE A 76 -4.23 -14.52 37.31
C PHE A 76 -4.51 -15.59 38.38
N PRO A 77 -3.89 -16.79 38.35
CA PRO A 77 -4.11 -17.80 39.40
C PRO A 77 -3.75 -17.30 40.81
N ALA A 78 -2.76 -16.42 40.95
CA ALA A 78 -2.34 -15.85 42.23
C ALA A 78 -3.34 -14.80 42.80
N LEU A 79 -4.35 -14.40 42.03
CA LEU A 79 -5.46 -13.55 42.51
C LEU A 79 -6.49 -14.32 43.34
N ALA A 80 -6.41 -15.65 43.37
CA ALA A 80 -7.26 -16.52 44.18
C ALA A 80 -7.27 -16.10 45.66
N GLY A 81 -8.45 -15.78 46.20
CA GLY A 81 -8.61 -15.32 47.58
C GLY A 81 -8.07 -13.91 47.83
N LYS A 82 -7.83 -13.11 46.77
CA LYS A 82 -7.31 -11.74 46.90
C LYS A 82 -8.36 -10.68 46.57
N ARG A 83 -8.11 -9.48 47.08
CA ARG A 83 -8.88 -8.27 46.77
C ARG A 83 -8.15 -7.48 45.67
N LEU A 84 -8.81 -7.27 44.54
CA LEU A 84 -8.28 -6.62 43.34
C LEU A 84 -8.90 -5.22 43.22
N GLY A 85 -8.07 -4.19 43.30
CA GLY A 85 -8.48 -2.80 43.11
C GLY A 85 -8.79 -2.50 41.64
N ILE A 86 -9.85 -1.75 41.38
CA ILE A 86 -10.16 -1.20 40.07
C ILE A 86 -10.42 0.31 40.19
N LEU A 87 -9.64 1.09 39.43
CA LEU A 87 -9.83 2.54 39.37
C LEU A 87 -10.87 2.93 38.32
N ALA A 88 -11.59 4.01 38.59
CA ALA A 88 -12.61 4.56 37.68
C ALA A 88 -13.56 3.46 37.17
N SER A 89 -14.14 2.74 38.11
CA SER A 89 -15.01 1.56 37.98
C SER A 89 -16.19 1.78 37.00
N ARG A 90 -15.92 1.71 35.69
CA ARG A 90 -16.95 1.77 34.65
C ARG A 90 -17.58 0.40 34.51
N LYS A 91 -18.91 0.35 34.36
CA LYS A 91 -19.66 -0.91 34.08
C LYS A 91 -19.09 -1.70 32.90
N ALA A 92 -18.57 -1.01 31.89
CA ALA A 92 -17.91 -1.61 30.74
C ALA A 92 -16.65 -2.41 31.10
N ASP A 93 -15.86 -1.91 32.05
CA ASP A 93 -14.59 -2.50 32.45
C ASP A 93 -14.83 -3.78 33.28
N HIS A 94 -15.90 -3.81 34.08
CA HIS A 94 -16.29 -4.97 34.89
C HIS A 94 -16.54 -6.23 34.07
N ALA A 95 -17.22 -6.11 32.93
CA ALA A 95 -17.54 -7.26 32.08
C ALA A 95 -16.27 -7.89 31.49
N LEU A 96 -15.29 -7.07 31.12
CA LEU A 96 -14.01 -7.55 30.62
C LEU A 96 -13.20 -8.22 31.75
N VAL A 97 -13.08 -7.56 32.91
CA VAL A 97 -12.37 -8.13 34.08
C VAL A 97 -12.98 -9.46 34.49
N ARG A 98 -14.32 -9.55 34.55
CA ARG A 98 -15.04 -10.79 34.82
C ARG A 98 -14.67 -11.89 33.85
N SER A 99 -14.73 -11.61 32.55
CA SER A 99 -14.42 -12.58 31.50
C SER A 99 -12.97 -13.09 31.56
N LEU A 100 -12.03 -12.23 31.98
CA LEU A 100 -10.62 -12.60 32.14
C LEU A 100 -10.40 -13.45 33.40
N VAL A 101 -10.98 -13.07 34.53
CA VAL A 101 -10.86 -13.81 35.80
C VAL A 101 -11.52 -15.19 35.72
N GLU A 102 -12.74 -15.27 35.17
CA GLU A 102 -13.49 -16.53 35.01
C GLU A 102 -12.80 -17.51 34.05
N ARG A 103 -12.05 -17.01 33.05
CA ARG A 103 -11.23 -17.85 32.16
C ARG A 103 -10.13 -18.59 32.90
N HIS A 104 -9.60 -18.01 33.98
CA HIS A 104 -8.60 -18.65 34.83
C HIS A 104 -9.24 -19.54 35.92
N GLY A 105 -10.54 -19.83 35.80
CA GLY A 105 -11.26 -20.67 36.73
C GLY A 105 -11.47 -20.02 38.09
N LEU A 106 -11.52 -18.68 38.15
CA LEU A 106 -11.76 -17.90 39.35
C LEU A 106 -13.10 -17.17 39.27
N ASP A 107 -13.79 -16.99 40.38
CA ASP A 107 -15.06 -16.27 40.44
C ASP A 107 -14.84 -14.80 40.79
N LEU A 108 -15.30 -13.88 39.94
CA LEU A 108 -15.23 -12.44 40.25
C LEU A 108 -16.49 -11.99 41.02
N ARG A 109 -16.29 -11.44 42.23
CA ARG A 109 -17.34 -10.85 43.06
C ARG A 109 -17.06 -9.39 43.35
N THR A 110 -18.09 -8.56 43.32
CA THR A 110 -17.99 -7.10 43.57
C THR A 110 -18.52 -6.70 44.95
N ASP A 111 -19.18 -7.62 45.63
CA ASP A 111 -19.97 -7.45 46.85
C ASP A 111 -19.45 -8.35 47.97
N VAL A 112 -18.12 -8.43 48.13
CA VAL A 112 -17.50 -9.24 49.17
C VAL A 112 -17.35 -8.39 50.45
N PRO A 113 -17.98 -8.81 51.58
CA PRO A 113 -17.82 -8.14 52.87
C PRO A 113 -16.35 -7.95 53.26
N GLU A 114 -16.10 -7.05 54.21
CA GLU A 114 -14.80 -6.96 54.87
C GLU A 114 -14.59 -8.27 55.66
N GLY A 115 -13.68 -9.11 55.16
CA GLY A 115 -13.46 -10.48 55.61
C GLY A 115 -12.70 -11.31 54.59
N ASP A 116 -12.51 -12.59 54.88
CA ASP A 116 -11.76 -13.50 54.03
C ASP A 116 -12.46 -13.73 52.69
N VAL A 117 -11.69 -13.59 51.61
CA VAL A 117 -12.16 -13.90 50.27
C VAL A 117 -11.99 -15.42 50.06
N PRO A 118 -13.03 -16.16 49.65
CA PRO A 118 -12.91 -17.59 49.39
C PRO A 118 -11.77 -17.91 48.40
N GLY A 119 -11.10 -19.04 48.59
CA GLY A 119 -9.88 -19.39 47.85
C GLY A 119 -10.01 -19.56 46.33
N ARG A 120 -11.23 -19.52 45.75
CA ARG A 120 -11.45 -19.50 44.29
C ARG A 120 -12.07 -18.18 43.80
N THR A 121 -12.21 -17.20 44.68
CA THR A 121 -12.88 -15.93 44.42
C THR A 121 -11.86 -14.80 44.36
N VAL A 122 -12.11 -13.83 43.48
CA VAL A 122 -11.43 -12.53 43.43
C VAL A 122 -12.45 -11.47 43.80
N ALA A 123 -12.16 -10.68 44.84
CA ALA A 123 -13.01 -9.59 45.25
C ALA A 123 -12.60 -8.31 44.52
N LEU A 124 -13.42 -7.82 43.59
CA LEU A 124 -13.18 -6.56 42.89
C LEU A 124 -13.62 -5.38 43.76
N VAL A 125 -12.68 -4.51 44.11
CA VAL A 125 -12.90 -3.36 45.00
C VAL A 125 -12.73 -2.08 44.19
N PRO A 126 -13.74 -1.22 44.08
CA PRO A 126 -13.57 0.10 43.47
C PRO A 126 -12.70 0.97 44.38
N VAL A 127 -11.69 1.61 43.80
CA VAL A 127 -10.73 2.46 44.54
C VAL A 127 -10.51 3.77 43.79
N GLU A 128 -10.46 4.87 44.53
CA GLU A 128 -10.07 6.19 44.00
C GLU A 128 -8.54 6.31 43.97
N GLU A 129 -7.99 7.04 42.98
CA GLU A 129 -6.52 7.15 42.80
C GLU A 129 -5.82 7.66 44.07
N GLY A 130 -6.43 8.64 44.76
CA GLY A 130 -5.87 9.22 45.99
C GLY A 130 -5.87 8.29 47.21
N ASP A 131 -6.72 7.26 47.22
CA ASP A 131 -6.79 6.27 48.30
C ASP A 131 -5.95 5.02 48.02
N LEU A 132 -5.35 4.92 46.82
CA LEU A 132 -4.75 3.68 46.34
C LEU A 132 -3.60 3.17 47.23
N GLY A 133 -2.65 4.04 47.58
CA GLY A 133 -1.53 3.67 48.45
C GLY A 133 -2.00 3.24 49.84
N ARG A 134 -3.01 3.92 50.40
CA ARG A 134 -3.64 3.52 51.66
C ARG A 134 -4.27 2.13 51.58
N PHE A 135 -5.01 1.84 50.51
CA PHE A 135 -5.65 0.54 50.34
C PHE A 135 -4.64 -0.61 50.17
N LEU A 136 -3.49 -0.34 49.55
CA LEU A 136 -2.40 -1.31 49.42
C LEU A 136 -1.67 -1.53 50.74
N SER A 137 -1.26 -0.45 51.43
CA SER A 137 -0.55 -0.52 52.72
C SER A 137 -1.39 -1.14 53.83
N GLU A 138 -2.70 -0.88 53.87
CA GLU A 138 -3.65 -1.49 54.82
C GLU A 138 -4.04 -2.93 54.43
N GLY A 139 -3.58 -3.46 53.29
CA GLY A 139 -3.94 -4.79 52.80
C GLY A 139 -5.41 -4.94 52.35
N ARG A 140 -6.12 -3.83 52.14
CA ARG A 140 -7.52 -3.81 51.68
C ARG A 140 -7.64 -4.20 50.20
N ILE A 141 -6.56 -4.03 49.44
CA ILE A 141 -6.35 -4.64 48.13
C ILE A 141 -4.93 -5.19 48.06
N ALA A 142 -4.73 -6.25 47.28
CA ALA A 142 -3.41 -6.86 47.08
C ALA A 142 -2.79 -6.52 45.71
N ALA A 143 -3.62 -6.14 44.74
CA ALA A 143 -3.21 -5.79 43.38
C ALA A 143 -4.20 -4.80 42.77
N VAL A 144 -3.83 -4.20 41.65
CA VAL A 144 -4.63 -3.24 40.90
C VAL A 144 -4.77 -3.70 39.46
N ILE A 145 -6.00 -3.79 38.94
CA ILE A 145 -6.25 -4.02 37.52
C ILE A 145 -6.54 -2.71 36.79
N LEU A 146 -5.87 -2.52 35.66
CA LEU A 146 -5.91 -1.32 34.84
C LEU A 146 -6.43 -1.65 33.44
N LEU A 147 -7.38 -0.83 32.98
CA LEU A 147 -7.92 -0.84 31.62
C LEU A 147 -7.74 0.57 31.03
N THR A 148 -6.54 0.84 30.55
CA THR A 148 -6.13 2.19 30.13
C THR A 148 -5.04 2.15 29.07
N THR A 149 -4.74 3.29 28.44
CA THR A 149 -3.55 3.45 27.60
C THR A 149 -2.32 3.30 28.50
N PRO A 150 -1.41 2.32 28.27
CA PRO A 150 -0.25 2.09 29.15
C PRO A 150 0.67 3.31 29.28
N THR A 151 0.79 4.11 28.22
CA THR A 151 1.59 5.34 28.17
C THR A 151 0.93 6.54 28.87
N SER A 152 -0.32 6.41 29.32
CA SER A 152 -1.04 7.53 29.94
C SER A 152 -0.39 7.97 31.26
N ALA A 153 -0.41 9.28 31.53
CA ALA A 153 0.08 9.82 32.79
C ALA A 153 -0.60 9.20 34.03
N ALA A 154 -1.89 8.82 33.92
CA ALA A 154 -2.60 8.11 34.97
C ALA A 154 -2.02 6.70 35.21
N ALA A 155 -1.75 5.93 34.15
CA ALA A 155 -1.11 4.62 34.28
C ALA A 155 0.26 4.72 34.95
N GLN A 156 1.08 5.69 34.54
CA GLN A 156 2.40 5.93 35.13
C GLN A 156 2.31 6.26 36.63
N ARG A 157 1.40 7.15 37.04
CA ARG A 157 1.20 7.48 38.46
C ARG A 157 0.73 6.28 39.26
N ILE A 158 -0.24 5.52 38.77
CA ILE A 158 -0.78 4.35 39.47
C ILE A 158 0.30 3.27 39.64
N VAL A 159 1.06 2.96 38.59
CA VAL A 159 2.18 2.02 38.67
C VAL A 159 3.24 2.51 39.64
N GLY A 160 3.53 3.82 39.66
CA GLY A 160 4.42 4.44 40.63
C GLY A 160 3.96 4.27 42.08
N ILE A 161 2.65 4.45 42.35
CA ILE A 161 2.06 4.21 43.68
C ILE A 161 2.25 2.74 44.08
N VAL A 162 1.89 1.79 43.20
CA VAL A 162 2.00 0.35 43.50
C VAL A 162 3.46 -0.06 43.77
N ARG A 163 4.42 0.50 43.04
CA ARG A 163 5.85 0.26 43.29
C ARG A 163 6.31 0.83 44.62
N GLY A 164 5.83 2.02 45.00
CA GLY A 164 6.19 2.67 46.26
C GLY A 164 5.77 1.91 47.51
N GLU A 165 4.81 0.99 47.39
CA GLU A 165 4.35 0.12 48.48
C GLU A 165 5.28 -1.07 48.76
N ASP A 166 6.22 -1.36 47.86
CA ASP A 166 7.23 -2.39 48.07
C ASP A 166 8.51 -1.76 48.65
N ALA A 167 9.11 -2.41 49.65
CA ALA A 167 10.28 -1.88 50.35
C ALA A 167 11.48 -1.62 49.42
N ASN A 168 11.58 -2.34 48.30
CA ASN A 168 12.64 -2.20 47.31
C ASN A 168 12.18 -1.40 46.07
N GLY A 169 10.96 -0.86 46.07
CA GLY A 169 10.40 -0.17 44.90
C GLY A 169 10.04 -1.10 43.73
N GLU A 170 9.84 -2.40 44.01
CA GLU A 170 9.57 -3.43 43.02
C GLU A 170 8.08 -3.72 42.85
N ALA A 171 7.66 -4.03 41.63
CA ALA A 171 6.31 -4.50 41.36
C ALA A 171 6.33 -5.62 40.32
N THR A 172 5.28 -6.44 40.32
CA THR A 172 4.96 -7.38 39.26
C THR A 172 3.91 -6.77 38.34
N LEU A 173 4.09 -6.92 37.04
CA LEU A 173 3.12 -6.51 36.02
C LEU A 173 2.87 -7.67 35.07
N PHE A 174 1.61 -8.06 34.90
CA PHE A 174 1.23 -9.09 33.96
C PHE A 174 -0.05 -8.72 33.20
N GLY A 175 -0.14 -9.21 31.96
CA GLY A 175 -1.28 -9.05 31.08
C GLY A 175 -2.26 -10.22 31.18
N ALA A 176 -3.28 -10.19 30.34
CA ALA A 176 -4.11 -11.36 30.07
C ALA A 176 -3.30 -12.38 29.24
N PRO A 177 -2.99 -13.56 29.79
CA PRO A 177 -2.25 -14.58 29.03
C PRO A 177 -3.08 -15.10 27.85
N ASP A 178 -2.40 -15.75 26.91
CA ASP A 178 -3.00 -16.36 25.72
C ASP A 178 -3.88 -15.42 24.90
N ALA A 179 -3.36 -14.22 24.56
CA ALA A 179 -4.09 -13.20 23.81
C ALA A 179 -4.82 -13.76 22.56
N ALA A 180 -4.20 -14.69 21.81
CA ALA A 180 -4.82 -15.34 20.66
C ALA A 180 -6.09 -16.14 21.02
N SER A 181 -6.04 -16.96 22.08
CA SER A 181 -7.21 -17.72 22.56
C SER A 181 -8.28 -16.77 23.12
N THR A 182 -7.86 -15.64 23.68
CA THR A 182 -8.74 -14.59 24.19
C THR A 182 -9.50 -13.90 23.08
N LEU A 183 -8.80 -13.51 22.02
CA LEU A 183 -9.38 -12.88 20.83
C LEU A 183 -10.27 -13.84 20.03
N ALA A 184 -10.02 -15.14 20.07
CA ALA A 184 -10.90 -16.13 19.43
C ALA A 184 -12.31 -16.15 20.07
N ARG A 185 -12.41 -15.97 21.39
CA ARG A 185 -13.69 -15.93 22.13
C ARG A 185 -14.27 -14.53 22.25
N LEU A 186 -13.41 -13.51 22.32
CA LEU A 186 -13.76 -12.10 22.46
C LEU A 186 -13.27 -11.33 21.22
N PRO A 187 -13.89 -11.55 20.05
CA PRO A 187 -13.39 -11.05 18.75
C PRO A 187 -13.42 -9.53 18.59
N ARG A 188 -13.96 -8.81 19.58
CA ARG A 188 -14.08 -7.35 19.61
C ARG A 188 -13.01 -6.67 20.48
N LEU A 189 -12.18 -7.47 21.14
CA LEU A 189 -10.94 -7.01 21.74
C LEU A 189 -9.83 -6.97 20.68
N GLN A 190 -8.68 -6.42 21.06
CA GLN A 190 -7.47 -6.39 20.24
C GLN A 190 -6.26 -6.90 21.01
N ALA A 191 -5.27 -7.41 20.28
CA ALA A 191 -3.97 -7.71 20.87
C ALA A 191 -3.26 -6.39 21.18
N VAL A 192 -2.68 -6.30 22.38
CA VAL A 192 -1.86 -5.16 22.78
C VAL A 192 -0.62 -5.70 23.47
N THR A 193 0.54 -5.11 23.22
CA THR A 193 1.78 -5.45 23.91
C THR A 193 2.22 -4.26 24.73
N ILE A 194 2.49 -4.48 26.01
CA ILE A 194 3.09 -3.48 26.90
C ILE A 194 4.61 -3.66 26.79
N PRO A 195 5.34 -2.69 26.23
CA PRO A 195 6.77 -2.86 25.99
C PRO A 195 7.57 -2.92 27.30
N ALA A 196 8.66 -3.68 27.27
CA ALA A 196 9.63 -3.77 28.35
C ALA A 196 10.14 -2.37 28.74
N GLY A 197 10.15 -2.08 30.04
CA GLY A 197 10.64 -0.82 30.58
C GLY A 197 9.75 0.39 30.33
N LEU A 198 8.49 0.21 29.94
CA LEU A 198 7.56 1.32 29.76
C LEU A 198 7.42 2.23 31.01
N TYR A 199 7.46 1.64 32.20
CA TYR A 199 7.31 2.36 33.47
C TYR A 199 8.68 2.55 34.12
N ASP A 200 9.50 3.37 33.48
CA ASP A 200 10.88 3.72 33.83
C ASP A 200 11.22 3.60 35.34
N GLY A 201 12.38 3.02 35.63
CA GLY A 201 12.94 2.94 36.97
C GLY A 201 13.92 1.77 37.15
N GLN A 202 14.52 1.69 38.33
CA GLN A 202 15.30 0.53 38.78
C GLN A 202 14.52 -0.20 39.87
N PRO A 203 14.15 -1.49 39.69
CA PRO A 203 14.31 -2.29 38.48
C PRO A 203 13.34 -1.89 37.34
N ARG A 204 13.66 -2.34 36.11
CA ARG A 204 12.86 -2.11 34.90
C ARG A 204 11.48 -2.78 35.03
N LEU A 205 10.40 -2.06 34.71
CA LEU A 205 9.04 -2.57 34.73
C LEU A 205 8.26 -2.24 33.44
N PRO A 206 7.64 -3.23 32.77
CA PRO A 206 7.89 -4.67 32.91
C PRO A 206 9.31 -5.06 32.49
N ALA A 207 9.81 -6.19 32.97
CA ALA A 207 11.16 -6.68 32.62
C ALA A 207 11.28 -7.07 31.14
N GLU A 208 10.21 -7.63 30.59
CA GLU A 208 10.04 -8.06 29.21
C GLU A 208 8.73 -7.53 28.62
N ASP A 209 8.55 -7.69 27.32
CA ASP A 209 7.31 -7.33 26.64
C ASP A 209 6.15 -8.19 27.16
N VAL A 210 5.10 -7.54 27.65
CA VAL A 210 3.93 -8.23 28.21
C VAL A 210 2.81 -8.23 27.17
N PRO A 211 2.55 -9.37 26.49
CA PRO A 211 1.39 -9.49 25.62
C PRO A 211 0.12 -9.51 26.46
N THR A 212 -0.91 -8.82 25.97
CA THR A 212 -2.22 -8.76 26.62
C THR A 212 -3.32 -8.51 25.61
N VAL A 213 -4.56 -8.43 26.10
CA VAL A 213 -5.70 -7.98 25.33
C VAL A 213 -6.17 -6.61 25.79
N GLY A 214 -6.77 -5.91 24.85
CA GLY A 214 -7.21 -4.54 25.00
C GLY A 214 -8.57 -4.27 24.41
N SER A 215 -9.15 -3.14 24.82
CA SER A 215 -10.32 -2.56 24.14
C SER A 215 -9.88 -1.33 23.34
N SER A 216 -10.64 -0.95 22.33
CA SER A 216 -10.43 0.31 21.62
C SER A 216 -11.68 1.18 21.69
N TYR A 217 -11.46 2.48 21.88
CA TYR A 217 -12.49 3.48 21.60
C TYR A 217 -12.33 3.87 20.15
N ARG A 218 -13.42 3.83 19.41
CA ARG A 218 -13.44 4.10 17.98
C ARG A 218 -14.41 5.22 17.70
N LEU A 219 -14.02 6.15 16.85
CA LEU A 219 -14.98 7.04 16.21
C LEU A 219 -15.63 6.24 15.09
N MET A 220 -16.91 5.96 15.20
CA MET A 220 -17.66 5.21 14.19
C MET A 220 -18.71 6.08 13.54
N ALA A 221 -18.88 5.90 12.24
CA ALA A 221 -19.94 6.50 11.45
C ALA A 221 -21.03 5.47 11.14
N ARG A 222 -22.26 5.95 10.96
CA ARG A 222 -23.32 5.14 10.34
C ARG A 222 -22.90 4.73 8.93
N SER A 223 -23.25 3.51 8.52
CA SER A 223 -22.91 2.96 7.20
C SER A 223 -23.52 3.73 6.03
N THR A 224 -24.56 4.51 6.28
CA THR A 224 -25.23 5.36 5.28
C THR A 224 -24.66 6.78 5.21
N LEU A 225 -23.63 7.11 6.01
CA LEU A 225 -22.94 8.39 5.88
C LEU A 225 -22.22 8.43 4.53
N SER A 226 -22.31 9.55 3.81
CA SER A 226 -21.68 9.65 2.49
C SER A 226 -20.17 9.46 2.58
N ARG A 227 -19.60 8.75 1.60
CA ARG A 227 -18.15 8.48 1.49
C ARG A 227 -17.31 9.75 1.58
N SER A 228 -17.72 10.83 0.91
CA SER A 228 -17.04 12.14 0.94
C SER A 228 -17.00 12.76 2.34
N VAL A 229 -18.13 12.87 3.02
CA VAL A 229 -18.20 13.44 4.38
C VAL A 229 -17.40 12.59 5.36
N ALA A 230 -17.46 11.26 5.27
CA ALA A 230 -16.66 10.40 6.14
C ALA A 230 -15.16 10.56 5.89
N ALA A 231 -14.73 10.74 4.63
CA ALA A 231 -13.34 11.03 4.29
C ALA A 231 -12.90 12.38 4.89
N GLU A 232 -13.72 13.42 4.72
CA GLU A 232 -13.45 14.76 5.24
C GLU A 232 -13.38 14.81 6.77
N VAL A 233 -14.31 14.14 7.47
CA VAL A 233 -14.29 13.99 8.94
C VAL A 233 -13.03 13.26 9.40
N THR A 234 -12.59 12.24 8.66
CA THR A 234 -11.38 11.49 8.99
C THR A 234 -10.15 12.37 8.76
N GLN A 235 -10.04 13.01 7.60
CA GLN A 235 -8.95 13.91 7.23
C GLN A 235 -8.74 15.01 8.27
N HIS A 236 -9.79 15.78 8.61
CA HIS A 236 -9.66 16.85 9.59
C HIS A 236 -9.30 16.35 10.99
N LEU A 237 -9.74 15.15 11.38
CA LEU A 237 -9.37 14.59 12.68
C LEU A 237 -7.86 14.34 12.77
N PHE A 238 -7.24 13.86 11.70
CA PHE A 238 -5.79 13.61 11.66
C PHE A 238 -4.98 14.89 11.43
N GLU A 239 -5.39 15.75 10.51
CA GLU A 239 -4.73 17.04 10.25
C GLU A 239 -4.69 17.92 11.51
N MET A 240 -5.77 17.92 12.29
CA MET A 240 -5.87 18.71 13.51
C MET A 240 -5.31 18.00 14.75
N ARG A 241 -4.77 16.77 14.64
CA ARG A 241 -4.40 15.95 15.81
C ARG A 241 -3.50 16.67 16.81
N THR A 242 -2.46 17.37 16.34
CA THR A 242 -1.55 18.16 17.18
C THR A 242 -2.25 19.35 17.85
N LEU A 243 -3.08 20.08 17.11
CA LEU A 243 -3.89 21.17 17.69
C LEU A 243 -4.85 20.62 18.76
N LEU A 244 -5.44 19.45 18.50
CA LEU A 244 -6.38 18.81 19.42
C LEU A 244 -5.68 18.31 20.69
N SER A 245 -4.40 17.93 20.64
CA SER A 245 -3.66 17.46 21.83
C SER A 245 -3.40 18.56 22.85
N GLU A 246 -3.29 19.82 22.42
CA GLU A 246 -3.17 20.98 23.31
C GLU A 246 -4.38 21.12 24.25
N ALA A 247 -5.58 20.89 23.72
CA ALA A 247 -6.83 20.98 24.49
C ALA A 247 -7.23 19.65 25.15
N ALA A 248 -6.85 18.53 24.54
CA ALA A 248 -7.19 17.19 25.00
C ALA A 248 -6.02 16.23 24.69
N PRO A 249 -5.13 15.95 25.66
CA PRO A 249 -3.94 15.12 25.43
C PRO A 249 -4.25 13.74 24.82
N ALA A 250 -5.43 13.19 25.08
CA ALA A 250 -5.91 11.94 24.47
C ALA A 250 -6.03 11.98 22.93
N ALA A 251 -5.92 13.14 22.29
CA ALA A 251 -5.83 13.23 20.83
C ALA A 251 -4.51 12.65 20.30
N GLU A 252 -3.45 12.60 21.11
CA GLU A 252 -2.19 11.92 20.75
C GLU A 252 -2.38 10.41 20.60
N ASP A 253 -3.40 9.82 21.20
CA ASP A 253 -3.69 8.39 21.06
C ASP A 253 -4.46 8.06 19.77
N VAL A 254 -4.87 9.07 18.99
CA VAL A 254 -5.64 8.87 17.75
C VAL A 254 -4.75 8.24 16.69
N THR A 255 -5.19 7.10 16.17
CA THR A 255 -4.51 6.34 15.12
C THR A 255 -5.50 5.80 14.10
N HIS A 256 -4.99 5.49 12.90
CA HIS A 256 -5.73 4.74 11.91
C HIS A 256 -5.92 3.27 12.36
N PRO A 257 -7.04 2.61 12.01
CA PRO A 257 -7.18 1.18 12.26
C PRO A 257 -6.19 0.40 11.39
N ALA A 258 -5.53 -0.62 11.96
CA ALA A 258 -4.65 -1.50 11.19
C ALA A 258 -5.45 -2.41 10.25
N TYR A 259 -5.01 -2.52 8.99
CA TYR A 259 -5.53 -3.46 7.98
C TYR A 259 -4.44 -3.76 6.93
N ASP A 260 -4.44 -4.98 6.39
CA ASP A 260 -3.44 -5.39 5.38
C ASP A 260 -3.90 -5.15 3.94
N THR A 261 -5.22 -5.18 3.71
CA THR A 261 -5.82 -4.97 2.38
C THR A 261 -7.12 -4.20 2.53
N THR A 262 -7.55 -3.49 1.48
CA THR A 262 -8.84 -2.80 1.45
C THR A 262 -10.03 -3.77 1.63
N VAL A 263 -9.90 -5.00 1.13
CA VAL A 263 -10.88 -6.08 1.39
C VAL A 263 -10.89 -6.44 2.87
N GLY A 264 -9.70 -6.58 3.49
CA GLY A 264 -9.56 -6.77 4.92
C GLY A 264 -10.16 -5.63 5.74
N ALA A 265 -10.00 -4.37 5.31
CA ALA A 265 -10.55 -3.20 5.97
C ALA A 265 -12.09 -3.21 6.03
N THR A 266 -12.75 -3.68 4.98
CA THR A 266 -14.22 -3.71 4.88
C THR A 266 -14.86 -4.99 5.40
N SER A 267 -14.14 -6.12 5.37
CA SER A 267 -14.60 -7.43 5.87
C SER A 267 -14.09 -7.78 7.27
N ALA A 268 -13.27 -6.92 7.88
CA ALA A 268 -12.81 -7.09 9.25
C ALA A 268 -13.97 -7.20 10.25
N ARG A 269 -13.71 -7.88 11.37
CA ARG A 269 -14.62 -7.94 12.53
C ARG A 269 -15.07 -6.56 13.01
N LEU A 270 -14.20 -5.57 12.80
CA LEU A 270 -14.45 -4.16 13.07
C LEU A 270 -14.28 -3.39 11.75
N PRO A 271 -15.31 -3.35 10.89
CA PRO A 271 -15.20 -2.82 9.54
C PRO A 271 -14.90 -1.32 9.55
N ILE A 272 -14.17 -0.86 8.53
CA ILE A 272 -13.77 0.53 8.30
C ILE A 272 -14.70 1.17 7.28
N HIS A 273 -15.05 2.44 7.46
CA HIS A 273 -15.89 3.18 6.53
C HIS A 273 -15.13 3.41 5.20
N PRO A 274 -15.74 3.18 4.02
CA PRO A 274 -15.06 3.39 2.73
C PRO A 274 -14.46 4.79 2.55
N GLY A 275 -15.12 5.81 3.10
CA GLY A 275 -14.58 7.18 3.11
C GLY A 275 -13.32 7.35 3.95
N ALA A 276 -13.19 6.64 5.07
CA ALA A 276 -11.95 6.68 5.86
C ALA A 276 -10.82 5.94 5.14
N ILE A 277 -11.13 4.81 4.49
CA ILE A 277 -10.20 4.08 3.62
C ILE A 277 -9.67 5.02 2.52
N ASP A 278 -10.52 5.79 1.84
CA ASP A 278 -10.08 6.73 0.80
C ASP A 278 -9.07 7.75 1.27
N TYR A 279 -9.17 8.16 2.54
CA TYR A 279 -8.21 9.06 3.15
C TYR A 279 -6.88 8.34 3.42
N TYR A 280 -6.93 7.16 4.05
CA TYR A 280 -5.72 6.39 4.39
C TYR A 280 -4.95 5.93 3.15
N GLU A 281 -5.64 5.41 2.12
CA GLU A 281 -5.01 4.97 0.86
C GLU A 281 -4.40 6.16 0.09
N ARG A 282 -5.02 7.35 0.15
CA ARG A 282 -4.47 8.55 -0.49
C ARG A 282 -3.13 8.99 0.12
N GLU A 283 -2.96 8.81 1.44
CA GLU A 283 -1.72 9.12 2.15
C GLU A 283 -0.68 7.97 2.08
N GLN A 284 -1.12 6.74 1.82
CA GLN A 284 -0.25 5.55 1.81
C GLN A 284 0.40 5.24 0.45
N GLU A 285 -0.22 5.57 -0.68
CA GLU A 285 0.37 5.27 -1.99
C GLU A 285 1.50 6.25 -2.37
N SER A 286 2.72 5.74 -2.57
CA SER A 286 3.74 6.49 -3.30
C SER A 286 3.30 6.72 -4.76
N PHE A 287 3.72 7.83 -5.39
CA PHE A 287 3.34 8.13 -6.78
C PHE A 287 3.61 6.97 -7.75
N ILE A 288 4.65 6.17 -7.49
CA ILE A 288 5.01 5.02 -8.33
C ILE A 288 4.03 3.86 -8.13
N GLU A 289 3.64 3.53 -6.90
CA GLU A 289 2.69 2.44 -6.61
C GLU A 289 1.31 2.74 -7.19
N ARG A 290 0.83 3.98 -7.07
CA ARG A 290 -0.48 4.39 -7.60
C ARG A 290 -0.59 4.26 -9.13
N TYR A 291 0.49 4.55 -9.84
CA TYR A 291 0.51 4.57 -11.30
C TYR A 291 1.25 3.39 -11.93
N GLU A 292 1.71 2.41 -11.15
CA GLU A 292 2.47 1.24 -11.61
C GLU A 292 1.78 0.55 -12.79
N SER A 293 0.48 0.28 -12.65
CA SER A 293 -0.33 -0.36 -13.71
C SER A 293 -0.40 0.48 -14.99
N TRP A 294 -0.50 1.80 -14.88
CA TRP A 294 -0.51 2.71 -16.04
C TRP A 294 0.87 2.84 -16.69
N ILE A 295 1.92 2.89 -15.88
CA ILE A 295 3.31 2.93 -16.34
C ILE A 295 3.63 1.66 -17.15
N TYR A 296 3.28 0.48 -16.64
CA TYR A 296 3.45 -0.77 -17.38
C TYR A 296 2.60 -0.82 -18.65
N LEU A 297 1.35 -0.36 -18.60
CA LEU A 297 0.49 -0.30 -19.78
C LEU A 297 1.09 0.58 -20.88
N VAL A 298 1.58 1.77 -20.52
CA VAL A 298 2.25 2.69 -21.47
C VAL A 298 3.55 2.10 -21.98
N ALA A 299 4.33 1.42 -21.15
CA ALA A 299 5.56 0.76 -21.57
C ALA A 299 5.29 -0.38 -22.57
N ILE A 300 4.29 -1.22 -22.31
CA ILE A 300 3.88 -2.34 -23.19
C ILE A 300 3.31 -1.81 -24.50
N LEU A 301 2.37 -0.85 -24.44
CA LEU A 301 1.78 -0.26 -25.64
C LEU A 301 2.81 0.53 -26.44
N GLY A 302 3.68 1.30 -25.79
CA GLY A 302 4.77 2.05 -26.41
C GLY A 302 5.77 1.14 -27.10
N GLY A 303 6.18 0.04 -26.45
CA GLY A 303 7.05 -0.98 -27.04
C GLY A 303 6.41 -1.71 -28.22
N GLY A 304 5.11 -2.04 -28.12
CA GLY A 304 4.34 -2.64 -29.21
C GLY A 304 4.22 -1.73 -30.43
N LEU A 305 3.82 -0.47 -30.24
CA LEU A 305 3.70 0.53 -31.31
C LEU A 305 5.07 0.83 -31.94
N GLY A 306 6.12 0.94 -31.13
CA GLY A 306 7.49 1.10 -31.61
C GLY A 306 7.94 -0.05 -32.51
N SER A 307 7.62 -1.29 -32.12
CA SER A 307 7.93 -2.50 -32.89
C SER A 307 7.18 -2.56 -34.22
N VAL A 308 5.89 -2.21 -34.22
CA VAL A 308 5.09 -2.12 -35.46
C VAL A 308 5.63 -1.04 -36.39
N ALA A 309 5.98 0.13 -35.87
CA ALA A 309 6.57 1.21 -36.66
C ALA A 309 7.94 0.83 -37.25
N ALA A 310 8.79 0.13 -36.48
CA ALA A 310 10.07 -0.39 -36.95
C ALA A 310 9.88 -1.44 -38.06
N TRP A 311 8.95 -2.39 -37.86
CA TRP A 311 8.61 -3.40 -38.87
C TRP A 311 8.07 -2.77 -40.17
N LEU A 312 7.20 -1.78 -40.06
CA LEU A 312 6.63 -1.09 -41.22
C LEU A 312 7.71 -0.32 -42.00
N ARG A 313 8.62 0.36 -41.30
CA ARG A 313 9.78 1.03 -41.89
C ARG A 313 10.69 0.04 -42.62
N GLN A 314 10.95 -1.11 -42.01
CA GLN A 314 11.76 -2.18 -42.61
C GLN A 314 11.08 -2.77 -43.85
N ARG A 315 9.76 -2.98 -43.82
CA ARG A 315 8.99 -3.52 -44.95
C ARG A 315 8.98 -2.57 -46.15
N VAL A 316 8.81 -1.26 -45.92
CA VAL A 316 8.91 -0.24 -46.98
C VAL A 316 10.33 -0.15 -47.56
N GLY A 317 11.35 -0.35 -46.73
CA GLY A 317 12.74 -0.43 -47.19
C GLY A 317 13.01 -1.62 -48.12
N ARG A 318 12.39 -2.78 -47.86
CA ARG A 318 12.60 -4.02 -48.64
C ARG A 318 12.08 -3.91 -50.08
N VAL A 319 10.86 -3.42 -50.26
CA VAL A 319 10.22 -3.22 -51.59
C VAL A 319 10.97 -2.17 -52.43
N ARG A 320 11.71 -1.25 -51.80
CA ARG A 320 12.50 -0.23 -52.50
C ARG A 320 13.86 -0.73 -52.96
N ARG A 321 14.48 -1.67 -52.24
CA ARG A 321 15.74 -2.32 -52.66
C ARG A 321 15.57 -3.17 -53.91
N GLU A 322 14.43 -3.85 -54.05
CA GLU A 322 14.13 -4.68 -55.23
C GLU A 322 14.23 -3.89 -56.55
N ARG A 323 13.89 -2.59 -56.58
CA ARG A 323 13.99 -1.80 -57.82
C ARG A 323 15.43 -1.50 -58.26
N ILE A 324 16.35 -1.29 -57.32
CA ILE A 324 17.77 -1.03 -57.63
C ILE A 324 18.44 -2.33 -58.08
N GLU A 325 18.07 -3.45 -57.47
CA GLU A 325 18.56 -4.78 -57.83
C GLU A 325 18.08 -5.19 -59.23
N VAL A 326 16.80 -4.95 -59.56
CA VAL A 326 16.26 -5.19 -60.91
C VAL A 326 16.95 -4.31 -61.97
N ALA A 327 17.19 -3.02 -61.68
CA ALA A 327 17.92 -2.15 -62.60
C ALA A 327 19.38 -2.61 -62.81
N THR A 328 20.04 -3.08 -61.76
CA THR A 328 21.42 -3.59 -61.81
C THR A 328 21.51 -4.91 -62.59
N LEU A 329 20.55 -5.83 -62.38
CA LEU A 329 20.46 -7.08 -63.14
C LEU A 329 20.17 -6.83 -64.62
N ARG A 330 19.33 -5.85 -64.95
CA ARG A 330 19.06 -5.46 -66.34
C ARG A 330 20.29 -4.88 -67.04
N LEU A 331 21.12 -4.11 -66.33
CA LEU A 331 22.41 -3.62 -66.86
C LEU A 331 23.40 -4.77 -67.14
N LEU A 332 23.41 -5.81 -66.30
CA LEU A 332 24.21 -7.02 -66.54
C LEU A 332 23.70 -7.83 -67.75
N GLU A 333 22.38 -7.89 -67.93
CA GLU A 333 21.73 -8.53 -69.08
C GLU A 333 22.06 -7.78 -70.40
N ILE A 334 21.96 -6.44 -70.40
CA ILE A 334 22.35 -5.59 -71.54
C ILE A 334 23.83 -5.82 -71.89
N ARG A 335 24.72 -5.91 -70.89
CA ARG A 335 26.14 -6.23 -71.11
C ARG A 335 26.34 -7.59 -71.77
N SER A 336 25.60 -8.61 -71.35
CA SER A 336 25.66 -9.96 -71.95
C SER A 336 25.21 -9.93 -73.42
N ASN A 337 24.09 -9.26 -73.69
CA ASN A 337 23.52 -9.16 -75.03
C ASN A 337 24.40 -8.34 -75.98
N ALA A 338 25.00 -7.25 -75.49
CA ALA A 338 25.95 -6.44 -76.25
C ALA A 338 27.24 -7.20 -76.61
N ARG A 339 27.65 -8.19 -75.82
CA ARG A 339 28.77 -9.08 -76.19
C ARG A 339 28.46 -9.95 -77.40
N ASN A 340 27.21 -10.32 -77.62
CA ASN A 340 26.82 -11.24 -78.70
C ASN A 340 26.18 -10.54 -79.91
N ALA A 341 25.95 -9.22 -79.84
CA ALA A 341 25.35 -8.45 -80.92
C ALA A 341 26.40 -8.01 -81.96
N THR A 342 26.06 -8.18 -83.25
CA THR A 342 26.85 -7.78 -84.42
C THR A 342 26.20 -6.65 -85.23
N ASP A 343 25.01 -6.21 -84.85
CA ASP A 343 24.26 -5.13 -85.49
C ASP A 343 24.51 -3.78 -84.78
N ARG A 344 24.94 -2.78 -85.55
CA ARG A 344 25.34 -1.45 -85.07
C ARG A 344 24.15 -0.64 -84.55
N VAL A 345 23.00 -0.71 -85.22
CA VAL A 345 21.77 0.01 -84.79
C VAL A 345 21.30 -0.50 -83.44
N ARG A 346 21.42 -1.81 -83.21
CA ARG A 346 21.05 -2.46 -81.95
C ARG A 346 22.01 -2.12 -80.81
N LEU A 347 23.30 -1.94 -81.10
CA LEU A 347 24.30 -1.48 -80.12
C LEU A 347 24.08 -0.02 -79.70
N GLU A 348 23.67 0.85 -80.63
CA GLU A 348 23.33 2.25 -80.33
C GLU A 348 22.04 2.36 -79.48
N ALA A 349 21.03 1.53 -79.77
CA ALA A 349 19.83 1.45 -78.94
C ALA A 349 20.13 0.99 -77.49
N MET A 350 21.01 0.00 -77.33
CA MET A 350 21.46 -0.46 -76.00
C MET A 350 22.31 0.59 -75.26
N ALA A 351 23.04 1.44 -75.99
CA ALA A 351 23.76 2.58 -75.40
C ALA A 351 22.78 3.59 -74.78
N GLY A 352 21.72 3.95 -75.54
CA GLY A 352 20.66 4.84 -75.05
C GLY A 352 19.94 4.28 -73.81
N GLU A 353 19.59 2.99 -73.82
CA GLU A 353 18.95 2.33 -72.67
C GLU A 353 19.86 2.33 -71.43
N THR A 354 21.18 2.16 -71.62
CA THR A 354 22.17 2.22 -70.54
C THR A 354 22.27 3.61 -69.93
N ASP A 355 22.23 4.66 -70.75
CA ASP A 355 22.30 6.05 -70.30
C ASP A 355 21.02 6.49 -69.58
N ASP A 356 19.85 6.05 -70.03
CA ASP A 356 18.57 6.29 -69.35
C ASP A 356 18.52 5.63 -67.98
N LEU A 357 19.03 4.38 -67.88
CA LEU A 357 19.17 3.66 -66.61
C LEU A 357 20.17 4.35 -65.68
N ALA A 358 21.32 4.81 -66.20
CA ALA A 358 22.30 5.58 -65.42
C ALA A 358 21.70 6.89 -64.89
N ALA A 359 20.94 7.62 -65.72
CA ALA A 359 20.26 8.85 -65.32
C ALA A 359 19.16 8.60 -64.27
N SER A 360 18.49 7.45 -64.32
CA SER A 360 17.50 7.02 -63.31
C SER A 360 18.18 6.73 -61.96
N ILE A 361 19.32 6.02 -61.98
CA ILE A 361 20.12 5.71 -60.78
C ILE A 361 20.68 7.00 -60.16
N ALA A 362 21.20 7.93 -60.97
CA ALA A 362 21.73 9.21 -60.50
C ALA A 362 20.64 10.09 -59.86
N ARG A 363 19.46 10.20 -60.50
CA ARG A 363 18.30 10.91 -59.92
C ARG A 363 17.84 10.28 -58.61
N HIS A 364 17.97 8.96 -58.47
CA HIS A 364 17.67 8.27 -57.22
C HIS A 364 18.68 8.58 -56.11
N ALA A 365 19.97 8.57 -56.44
CA ALA A 365 21.07 8.87 -55.51
C ALA A 365 21.04 10.31 -55.00
N MET A 366 20.70 11.29 -55.84
CA MET A 366 20.62 12.70 -55.46
C MET A 366 19.43 13.01 -54.54
N ARG A 367 18.35 12.23 -54.62
CA ARG A 367 17.14 12.49 -53.83
C ARG A 367 17.24 11.96 -52.41
N ARG A 368 18.03 10.93 -52.10
CA ARG A 368 18.19 10.33 -50.74
C ARG A 368 19.50 9.55 -50.56
N THR A 369 19.97 9.46 -49.30
CA THR A 369 21.13 8.66 -48.86
C THR A 369 20.91 7.17 -49.15
N SER A 370 21.39 6.70 -50.30
CA SER A 370 21.44 5.28 -50.64
C SER A 370 22.64 4.60 -49.96
N GLU A 371 22.58 3.29 -49.75
CA GLU A 371 23.70 2.56 -49.16
C GLU A 371 24.95 2.65 -50.05
N PRO A 372 26.12 3.05 -49.52
CA PRO A 372 27.34 3.27 -50.32
C PRO A 372 27.74 2.08 -51.18
N ARG A 373 27.53 0.85 -50.68
CA ARG A 373 27.84 -0.40 -51.40
C ARG A 373 26.93 -0.62 -52.63
N THR A 374 25.65 -0.27 -52.53
CA THR A 374 24.70 -0.45 -53.64
C THR A 374 24.95 0.54 -54.77
N LEU A 375 25.31 1.79 -54.44
CA LEU A 375 25.69 2.78 -55.44
C LEU A 375 26.99 2.42 -56.13
N ALA A 376 28.00 1.95 -55.38
CA ALA A 376 29.29 1.52 -55.96
C ALA A 376 29.14 0.35 -56.95
N ALA A 377 28.28 -0.63 -56.64
CA ALA A 377 28.00 -1.74 -57.55
C ALA A 377 27.27 -1.27 -58.81
N ALA A 378 26.30 -0.36 -58.69
CA ALA A 378 25.56 0.20 -59.81
C ALA A 378 26.45 1.05 -60.73
N THR A 379 27.33 1.90 -60.18
CA THR A 379 28.30 2.68 -60.97
C THR A 379 29.27 1.77 -61.73
N LEU A 380 29.79 0.73 -61.08
CA LEU A 380 30.67 -0.25 -61.72
C LEU A 380 29.96 -0.99 -62.87
N ALA A 381 28.67 -1.33 -62.70
CA ALA A 381 27.88 -1.98 -63.74
C ALA A 381 27.63 -1.06 -64.95
N VAL A 382 27.32 0.23 -64.72
CA VAL A 382 27.15 1.23 -65.78
C VAL A 382 28.45 1.42 -66.56
N ASP A 383 29.59 1.57 -65.88
CA ASP A 383 30.89 1.74 -66.53
C ASP A 383 31.31 0.48 -67.31
N ALA A 384 31.03 -0.71 -66.76
CA ALA A 384 31.28 -1.97 -67.45
C ALA A 384 30.39 -2.14 -68.71
N ALA A 385 29.13 -1.69 -68.67
CA ALA A 385 28.23 -1.71 -69.83
C ALA A 385 28.69 -0.72 -70.91
N ARG A 386 28.92 0.54 -70.55
CA ARG A 386 29.41 1.60 -71.46
C ARG A 386 30.72 1.21 -72.13
N SER A 387 31.70 0.72 -71.37
CA SER A 387 32.99 0.30 -71.91
C SER A 387 32.90 -0.89 -72.86
N THR A 388 31.96 -1.82 -72.62
CA THR A 388 31.74 -2.97 -73.51
C THR A 388 31.07 -2.53 -74.82
N ILE A 389 30.06 -1.66 -74.73
CA ILE A 389 29.35 -1.11 -75.89
C ILE A 389 30.28 -0.25 -76.75
N ALA A 390 31.06 0.66 -76.14
CA ALA A 390 32.03 1.50 -76.84
C ALA A 390 33.11 0.68 -77.56
N ARG A 391 33.61 -0.40 -76.93
CA ARG A 391 34.60 -1.30 -77.55
C ARG A 391 34.04 -2.06 -78.76
N ARG A 392 32.74 -2.37 -78.76
CA ARG A 392 32.06 -3.02 -79.89
C ARG A 392 31.78 -2.03 -81.02
N LEU A 393 31.31 -0.83 -80.71
CA LEU A 393 31.08 0.24 -81.70
C LEU A 393 32.37 0.73 -82.36
N GLY A 394 33.49 0.71 -81.64
CA GLY A 394 34.81 1.12 -82.16
C GLY A 394 35.60 0.05 -82.92
N ARG A 395 35.08 -1.18 -83.06
CA ARG A 395 35.75 -2.26 -83.80
C ARG A 395 35.17 -2.33 -85.22
N PRO A 396 35.95 -2.12 -86.30
CA PRO A 396 35.45 -2.33 -87.65
C PRO A 396 35.06 -3.80 -87.83
N MET A 397 33.88 -4.03 -88.41
CA MET A 397 33.37 -5.37 -88.73
C MET A 397 34.17 -5.95 -89.89
N ASP A 398 35.07 -6.88 -89.63
CA ASP A 398 35.66 -7.74 -90.66
C ASP A 398 35.65 -9.20 -90.20
N ALA A 399 34.84 -10.03 -90.88
CA ALA A 399 35.31 -11.09 -91.79
C ALA A 399 34.30 -12.25 -91.97
N GLY A 400 33.87 -12.47 -93.21
CA GLY A 400 34.04 -13.78 -93.88
C GLY A 400 32.82 -14.66 -94.19
N ALA A 401 32.64 -14.93 -95.51
CA ALA A 401 32.23 -16.18 -96.19
C ALA A 401 31.19 -15.91 -97.31
N THR A 402 31.27 -16.34 -98.57
CA THR A 402 32.08 -17.36 -99.28
C THR A 402 31.74 -17.30 -100.79
N ALA A 403 32.61 -17.92 -101.61
CA ALA A 403 32.35 -18.58 -102.91
C ALA A 403 32.28 -17.72 -104.19
N ASP A 404 32.66 -18.19 -105.39
CA ASP A 404 33.42 -19.33 -105.95
C ASP A 404 33.30 -19.18 -107.49
N ARG A 405 34.37 -19.45 -108.27
CA ARG A 405 34.39 -19.91 -109.70
C ARG A 405 33.68 -19.06 -110.80
N CYS A 406 33.99 -19.10 -112.11
CA CYS A 406 34.87 -19.87 -113.00
C CYS A 406 34.87 -19.18 -114.40
N GLY A 407 35.89 -19.45 -115.25
CA GLY A 407 35.86 -19.33 -116.72
C GLY A 407 36.83 -18.26 -117.30
N GLU A 408 38.05 -18.50 -117.81
CA GLU A 408 38.60 -19.43 -118.84
C GLU A 408 39.05 -18.61 -120.08
N GLY A 409 40.29 -18.80 -120.54
CA GLY A 409 40.81 -18.17 -121.76
C GLY A 409 42.34 -18.16 -121.93
N ALA A 410 42.85 -19.26 -122.50
CA ALA A 410 44.19 -19.52 -123.08
C ALA A 410 45.35 -19.91 -122.15
#